data_AF-A0A963IPB7-F1
#
_entry.id   AF-A0A963IPB7-F1
#
_cell.length_a   1.000
_cell.length_b   1.000
_cell.length_c   1.000
_cell.angle_alpha   90.00
_cell.angle_beta   90.00
_cell.angle_gamma   90.00
#
_symmetry.space_group_name_H-M   'P 1'
#
loop_
_entity.id
_entity.type
_entity.pdbx_description
1 polymer ?
#
loop_
_entity_poly.entity_id
_entity_poly.type
_entity_poly.pdbx_seq_one_letter_code
_entity_poly.pdbx_strand_id
1 'polypeptide(L)'
;FLADAYHEVITASLKRLLQQRGQQVLEVDAVKVAHHGSAGNVSDELLALIDSPRFLVSTNGSRFRHPDAEAMQRIIARSRHQPPTLCFNYQSKTTRPWASAARQAELAYRAEYNPVANRPYRIEL
;
A
#
# COMPACT_ATOMS: atom_id res chain seq x y z
N PHE A 1 -7.23 -1.26 7.58
CA PHE A 1 -7.21 -2.44 6.69
C PHE A 1 -8.27 -2.27 5.62
N LEU A 2 -7.95 -2.48 4.33
CA LEU A 2 -8.89 -2.23 3.23
C LEU A 2 -9.51 -3.50 2.60
N ALA A 3 -9.11 -4.69 3.06
CA ALA A 3 -9.62 -5.99 2.63
C ALA A 3 -9.62 -6.16 1.09
N ASP A 4 -10.74 -6.49 0.46
CA ASP A 4 -10.88 -6.69 -1.00
C ASP A 4 -11.80 -5.65 -1.66
N ALA A 5 -12.11 -4.57 -0.96
CA ALA A 5 -13.05 -3.57 -1.46
C ALA A 5 -12.48 -2.77 -2.65
N TYR A 6 -13.36 -2.41 -3.59
CA TYR A 6 -13.04 -1.44 -4.64
C TYR A 6 -12.78 -0.05 -4.05
N HIS A 7 -11.96 0.75 -4.73
CA HIS A 7 -11.52 2.03 -4.19
C HIS A 7 -12.68 3.00 -3.96
N GLU A 8 -13.72 2.99 -4.81
CA GLU A 8 -14.88 3.88 -4.71
C GLU A 8 -15.64 3.67 -3.40
N VAL A 9 -15.80 2.41 -2.98
CA VAL A 9 -16.50 2.04 -1.74
C VAL A 9 -15.73 2.52 -0.52
N ILE A 10 -14.41 2.33 -0.51
CA ILE A 10 -13.56 2.80 0.58
C ILE A 10 -13.50 4.33 0.61
N THR A 11 -13.30 4.97 -0.54
CA THR A 11 -13.25 6.43 -0.66
C THR A 11 -14.54 7.08 -0.14
N ALA A 12 -15.71 6.58 -0.54
CA ALA A 12 -16.99 7.10 -0.06
C ALA A 12 -17.15 6.92 1.47
N SER A 13 -16.72 5.77 1.99
CA SER A 13 -16.77 5.48 3.42
C SER A 13 -15.82 6.37 4.23
N LEU A 14 -14.61 6.62 3.71
CA LEU A 14 -13.63 7.50 4.34
C LEU A 14 -14.09 8.96 4.33
N LYS A 15 -14.62 9.47 3.22
CA LYS A 15 -15.19 10.82 3.17
C LYS A 15 -16.27 11.03 4.23
N ARG A 16 -17.18 10.07 4.37
CA ARG A 16 -18.22 10.11 5.41
C ARG A 16 -17.62 10.09 6.82
N LEU A 17 -16.64 9.20 7.07
CA LEU A 17 -15.96 9.13 8.36
C LEU A 17 -15.25 10.44 8.72
N LEU A 18 -14.52 11.01 7.77
CA LEU A 18 -13.76 12.25 7.93
C LEU A 18 -14.68 13.43 8.19
N GLN A 19 -15.78 13.54 7.44
CA GLN A 19 -16.82 14.54 7.70
C GLN A 19 -17.40 14.42 9.11
N GLN A 20 -17.73 13.21 9.56
CA GLN A 20 -18.25 12.96 10.91
C GLN A 20 -17.25 13.33 12.01
N ARG A 21 -15.94 13.25 11.72
CA ARG A 21 -14.86 13.59 12.65
C ARG A 21 -14.40 15.04 12.55
N GLY A 22 -14.90 15.83 11.59
CA GLY A 22 -14.37 17.16 11.30
C GLY A 22 -12.91 17.15 10.83
N GLN A 23 -12.45 16.04 10.25
CA GLN A 23 -11.10 15.83 9.75
C GLN A 23 -11.07 15.89 8.22
N GLN A 24 -9.91 16.21 7.64
CA GLN A 24 -9.71 16.21 6.19
C GLN A 24 -8.97 14.95 5.70
N VAL A 25 -8.20 14.32 6.58
CA VAL A 25 -7.33 13.18 6.27
C VAL A 25 -7.41 12.16 7.40
N LEU A 26 -7.34 10.89 7.06
CA LEU A 26 -7.23 9.79 8.01
C LEU A 26 -5.75 9.49 8.27
N GLU A 27 -5.27 9.82 9.45
CA GLU A 27 -3.92 9.48 9.91
C GLU A 27 -3.92 8.07 10.51
N VAL A 28 -3.04 7.20 9.99
CA VAL A 28 -2.82 5.84 10.49
C VAL A 28 -1.36 5.44 10.31
N ASP A 29 -0.85 4.58 11.20
CA ASP A 29 0.56 4.13 11.10
C ASP A 29 0.80 3.19 9.91
N ALA A 30 -0.24 2.47 9.47
CA ALA A 30 -0.16 1.57 8.34
C ALA A 30 -1.50 1.32 7.64
N VAL A 31 -1.42 1.11 6.32
CA VAL A 31 -2.53 0.68 5.47
C VAL A 31 -2.24 -0.69 4.89
N LYS A 32 -3.02 -1.71 5.27
CA LYS A 32 -3.09 -2.94 4.45
C LYS A 32 -3.84 -2.64 3.15
N VAL A 33 -3.14 -2.71 2.03
CA VAL A 33 -3.64 -2.40 0.68
C VAL A 33 -4.76 -3.36 0.31
N ALA A 34 -5.78 -2.83 -0.37
CA ALA A 34 -6.92 -3.61 -0.82
C ALA A 34 -6.52 -4.63 -1.90
N HIS A 35 -7.20 -5.78 -1.91
CA HIS A 35 -7.12 -6.82 -2.92
C HIS A 35 -5.69 -7.13 -3.38
N HIS A 36 -4.81 -7.37 -2.40
CA HIS A 36 -3.41 -7.71 -2.63
C HIS A 36 -2.59 -6.67 -3.43
N GLY A 37 -3.09 -5.46 -3.62
CA GLY A 37 -2.48 -4.44 -4.48
C GLY A 37 -2.89 -4.52 -5.94
N SER A 38 -4.14 -4.88 -6.23
CA SER A 38 -4.74 -4.72 -7.55
C SER A 38 -4.88 -3.24 -7.94
N ALA A 39 -4.65 -2.93 -9.21
CA ALA A 39 -4.75 -1.56 -9.75
C ALA A 39 -6.15 -0.96 -9.60
N GLY A 40 -7.21 -1.78 -9.77
CA GLY A 40 -8.61 -1.35 -9.63
C GLY A 40 -9.05 -1.10 -8.18
N ASN A 41 -8.17 -1.28 -7.20
CA ASN A 41 -8.47 -1.14 -5.77
C ASN A 41 -7.68 0.00 -5.11
N VAL A 42 -6.82 0.69 -5.87
CA VAL A 42 -6.03 1.83 -5.40
C VAL A 42 -6.20 2.99 -6.37
N SER A 43 -6.68 4.13 -5.87
CA SER A 43 -6.85 5.36 -6.66
C SER A 43 -6.16 6.55 -5.99
N ASP A 44 -5.84 7.57 -6.79
CA ASP A 44 -5.22 8.81 -6.32
C ASP A 44 -6.13 9.50 -5.27
N GLU A 45 -7.45 9.47 -5.50
CA GLU A 45 -8.44 10.02 -4.58
C GLU A 45 -8.44 9.29 -3.23
N LEU A 46 -8.34 7.96 -3.24
CA LEU A 46 -8.23 7.17 -2.01
C LEU A 46 -6.97 7.54 -1.23
N LEU A 47 -5.83 7.65 -1.91
CA LEU A 47 -4.55 7.98 -1.28
C LEU A 47 -4.51 9.42 -0.75
N ALA A 48 -5.22 10.36 -1.39
CA ALA A 48 -5.32 11.74 -0.91
C ALA A 48 -6.05 11.88 0.43
N LEU A 49 -6.87 10.89 0.80
CA LEU A 49 -7.64 10.87 2.05
C LEU A 49 -6.90 10.18 3.21
N ILE A 50 -5.74 9.57 2.98
CA ILE A 50 -5.01 8.79 3.99
C ILE A 50 -3.59 9.34 4.11
N ASP A 51 -3.17 9.61 5.35
CA ASP A 51 -1.77 9.83 5.68
C ASP A 51 -1.23 8.61 6.41
N SER A 52 -0.28 7.92 5.78
CA SER A 52 0.29 6.67 6.29
C SER A 52 1.71 6.48 5.77
N PRO A 53 2.69 6.23 6.66
CA PRO A 53 4.06 5.95 6.25
C PRO A 53 4.23 4.56 5.64
N ARG A 54 3.37 3.59 5.98
CA ARG A 54 3.54 2.17 5.63
C ARG A 54 2.34 1.61 4.86
N PHE A 55 2.62 0.88 3.78
CA PHE A 55 1.61 0.18 2.97
C PHE A 55 1.91 -1.31 2.91
N LEU A 56 1.03 -2.13 3.51
CA LEU A 56 1.22 -3.57 3.66
C LEU A 56 0.63 -4.31 2.46
N VAL A 57 1.49 -5.03 1.75
CA VAL A 57 1.17 -5.84 0.58
C VAL A 57 1.26 -7.31 0.95
N SER A 58 0.11 -8.00 0.89
CA SER A 58 -0.06 -9.36 1.42
C SER A 58 -0.30 -10.40 0.33
N THR A 59 0.70 -10.68 -0.52
CA THR A 59 0.58 -11.64 -1.62
C THR A 59 1.92 -12.13 -2.13
N ASN A 60 1.96 -13.36 -2.64
CA ASN A 60 3.09 -13.92 -3.38
C ASN A 60 2.89 -13.84 -4.91
N GLY A 61 1.73 -13.37 -5.38
CA GLY A 61 1.39 -13.21 -6.79
C GLY A 61 1.12 -14.51 -7.56
N SER A 62 0.99 -15.67 -6.91
CA SER A 62 0.90 -16.96 -7.63
C SER A 62 -0.39 -17.16 -8.44
N ARG A 63 -1.52 -16.59 -7.99
CA ARG A 63 -2.84 -16.74 -8.63
C ARG A 63 -3.16 -15.62 -9.61
N PHE A 64 -3.10 -14.38 -9.14
CA PHE A 64 -3.55 -13.20 -9.89
C PHE A 64 -2.41 -12.28 -10.34
N ARG A 65 -1.16 -12.63 -10.02
CA ARG A 65 0.04 -11.82 -10.33
C ARG A 65 0.08 -10.43 -9.69
N HIS A 66 -0.69 -10.23 -8.62
CA HIS A 66 -0.57 -9.05 -7.76
C HIS A 66 0.72 -9.06 -6.90
N PRO A 67 1.16 -7.90 -6.37
CA PRO A 67 0.60 -6.57 -6.62
C PRO A 67 0.81 -6.14 -8.08
N ASP A 68 -0.12 -5.36 -8.60
CA ASP A 68 0.06 -4.73 -9.91
C ASP A 68 1.09 -3.62 -9.80
N ALA A 69 1.94 -3.49 -10.82
CA ALA A 69 2.97 -2.46 -10.81
C ALA A 69 2.36 -1.05 -10.75
N GLU A 70 1.22 -0.85 -11.42
CA GLU A 70 0.46 0.39 -11.40
C GLU A 70 0.02 0.78 -9.98
N ALA A 71 -0.50 -0.17 -9.20
CA ALA A 71 -0.91 0.09 -7.82
C ALA A 71 0.28 0.53 -6.96
N MET A 72 1.44 -0.11 -7.11
CA MET A 72 2.65 0.26 -6.38
C MET A 72 3.18 1.63 -6.79
N GLN A 73 3.23 1.93 -8.09
CA GLN A 73 3.62 3.26 -8.60
C GLN A 73 2.68 4.34 -8.10
N ARG A 74 1.37 4.06 -8.08
CA ARG A 74 0.37 4.98 -7.56
C ARG A 74 0.59 5.28 -6.08
N ILE A 75 0.81 4.26 -5.25
CA ILE A 75 1.17 4.45 -3.83
C ILE A 75 2.43 5.31 -3.71
N ILE A 76 3.49 4.99 -4.45
CA ILE A 76 4.76 5.74 -4.41
C ILE A 76 4.52 7.23 -4.77
N ALA A 77 3.84 7.49 -5.88
CA ALA A 77 3.69 8.83 -6.42
C ALA A 77 2.63 9.70 -5.71
N ARG A 78 1.63 9.08 -5.04
CA ARG A 78 0.43 9.77 -4.54
C ARG A 78 0.22 9.66 -3.04
N SER A 79 1.05 8.91 -2.31
CA SER A 79 0.99 8.91 -0.85
C SER A 79 1.29 10.31 -0.30
N ARG A 80 0.54 10.72 0.71
CA ARG A 80 0.77 11.98 1.43
C ARG A 80 2.07 11.94 2.21
N HIS A 81 2.35 10.81 2.87
CA HIS A 81 3.62 10.57 3.52
C HIS A 81 4.70 10.24 2.47
N GLN A 82 5.80 10.98 2.50
CA GLN A 82 6.92 10.80 1.58
C GLN A 82 8.24 10.71 2.36
N PRO A 83 9.09 9.71 2.12
CA PRO A 83 8.88 8.57 1.21
C PRO A 83 7.95 7.51 1.83
N PRO A 84 6.98 6.93 1.08
CA PRO A 84 6.20 5.81 1.59
C PRO A 84 7.04 4.53 1.66
N THR A 85 6.66 3.64 2.57
CA THR A 85 7.30 2.33 2.74
C THR A 85 6.36 1.21 2.29
N LEU A 86 6.72 0.51 1.22
CA LEU A 86 6.04 -0.69 0.73
C LEU A 86 6.54 -1.90 1.54
N CYS A 87 5.65 -2.52 2.30
CA CYS A 87 5.95 -3.67 3.15
C CYS A 87 5.41 -4.95 2.50
N PHE A 88 6.29 -5.78 1.93
CA PHE A 88 5.93 -7.03 1.26
C PHE A 88 6.10 -8.24 2.17
N ASN A 89 5.05 -9.04 2.32
CA ASN A 89 5.17 -10.29 3.10
C ASN A 89 5.88 -11.43 2.34
N TYR A 90 6.01 -11.33 1.01
CA TYR A 90 6.74 -12.28 0.18
C TYR A 90 7.67 -11.56 -0.79
N GLN A 91 8.85 -12.14 -1.01
CA GLN A 91 9.74 -11.78 -2.10
C GLN A 91 9.51 -12.73 -3.29
N SER A 92 8.71 -12.31 -4.26
CA SER A 92 8.29 -13.10 -5.43
C SER A 92 8.60 -12.38 -6.74
N LYS A 93 8.22 -12.95 -7.88
CA LYS A 93 8.43 -12.32 -9.20
C LYS A 93 7.79 -10.93 -9.30
N THR A 94 6.64 -10.71 -8.65
CA THR A 94 5.87 -9.47 -8.73
C THR A 94 6.35 -8.42 -7.71
N THR A 95 6.96 -8.84 -6.60
CA THR A 95 7.46 -7.91 -5.56
C THR A 95 8.95 -7.61 -5.67
N ARG A 96 9.79 -8.58 -6.09
CA ARG A 96 11.25 -8.44 -6.18
C ARG A 96 11.75 -7.19 -6.94
N PRO A 97 11.13 -6.73 -8.03
CA PRO A 97 11.59 -5.51 -8.72
C PRO A 97 11.61 -4.25 -7.85
N TRP A 98 10.79 -4.20 -6.79
CA TRP A 98 10.73 -3.07 -5.85
C TRP A 98 11.89 -3.05 -4.84
N ALA A 99 12.71 -4.11 -4.77
CA ALA A 99 13.90 -4.14 -3.91
C ALA A 99 15.09 -3.36 -4.49
N SER A 100 15.04 -2.93 -5.76
CA SER A 100 16.14 -2.22 -6.40
C SER A 100 16.46 -0.90 -5.69
N ALA A 101 17.68 -0.75 -5.19
CA ALA A 101 18.13 0.46 -4.52
C ALA A 101 18.12 1.68 -5.46
N ALA A 102 18.49 1.48 -6.73
CA ALA A 102 18.44 2.52 -7.75
C ALA A 102 17.00 3.03 -7.95
N ARG A 103 16.03 2.10 -8.05
CA ARG A 103 14.62 2.45 -8.20
C ARG A 103 14.06 3.14 -6.95
N GLN A 104 14.43 2.67 -5.76
CA GLN A 104 14.04 3.29 -4.48
C GLN A 104 14.55 4.73 -4.36
N ALA A 105 15.80 4.98 -4.77
CA ALA A 105 16.37 6.32 -4.81
C ALA A 105 15.69 7.20 -5.87
N GLU A 106 15.49 6.68 -7.08
CA GLU A 106 14.88 7.41 -8.21
C GLU A 106 13.44 7.84 -7.92
N LEU A 107 12.63 6.93 -7.37
CA LEU A 107 11.20 7.15 -7.15
C LEU A 107 10.86 7.54 -5.69
N ALA A 108 11.87 7.78 -4.86
CA ALA A 108 11.73 8.20 -3.46
C ALA A 108 10.76 7.33 -2.63
N TYR A 109 11.01 6.01 -2.56
CA TYR A 109 10.26 5.09 -1.68
C TYR A 109 11.19 4.10 -0.98
N ARG A 110 10.66 3.42 0.03
CA ARG A 110 11.33 2.29 0.69
C ARG A 110 10.60 0.99 0.43
N ALA A 111 11.33 -0.11 0.28
CA ALA A 111 10.77 -1.46 0.22
C ALA A 111 11.31 -2.32 1.36
N GLU A 112 10.42 -2.83 2.20
CA GLU A 112 10.73 -3.78 3.26
C GLU A 112 10.11 -5.14 2.95
N TYR A 113 10.82 -6.22 3.27
CA TYR A 113 10.38 -7.59 3.02
C TYR A 113 10.38 -8.37 4.31
N ASN A 114 9.49 -9.35 4.41
CA ASN A 114 9.54 -10.32 5.49
C ASN A 114 10.93 -10.99 5.56
N PRO A 115 11.70 -10.77 6.65
CA PRO A 115 13.06 -11.27 6.74
C PRO A 115 13.12 -12.79 6.97
N VAL A 116 12.01 -13.42 7.36
CA VAL A 116 11.98 -14.85 7.69
C VAL A 116 10.95 -15.57 6.83
N ALA A 117 11.43 -16.43 5.94
CA ALA A 117 10.58 -17.29 5.12
C ALA A 117 9.69 -18.19 5.99
N ASN A 118 8.44 -18.42 5.54
CA ASN A 118 7.46 -19.28 6.21
C ASN A 118 7.10 -18.88 7.65
N ARG A 119 7.38 -17.63 8.05
CA ARG A 119 6.86 -17.05 9.30
C ARG A 119 6.02 -15.81 9.02
N PRO A 120 5.09 -15.45 9.92
CA PRO A 120 4.35 -14.19 9.80
C PRO A 120 5.31 -13.01 9.70
N TYR A 121 5.04 -12.09 8.78
CA TYR A 121 5.78 -10.83 8.72
C TYR A 121 5.33 -9.95 9.88
N ARG A 122 6.26 -9.67 10.81
CA ARG A 122 6.03 -8.78 11.96
C ARG A 122 6.54 -7.38 11.61
N ILE A 123 5.69 -6.39 11.82
CA ILE A 123 5.99 -4.97 11.60
C ILE A 123 5.66 -4.26 12.90
N GLU A 124 6.62 -3.50 13.41
CA GLU A 124 6.46 -2.63 14.57
C GLU A 124 5.95 -1.27 14.07
N LEU A 125 4.87 -0.78 14.68
CA LEU A 125 4.18 0.47 14.36
C LEU A 125 4.42 1.48 15.48
#